data_AF-A0A7C1L085-F1
#
_entry.id   AF-A0A7C1L085-F1
#
_cell.length_a   1.000
_cell.length_b   1.000
_cell.length_c   1.000
_cell.angle_alpha   90.00
_cell.angle_beta   90.00
_cell.angle_gamma   90.00
#
_symmetry.space_group_name_H-M   'P 1'
#
loop_
_entity.id
_entity.type
_entity.pdbx_description
1 polymer ?
#
loop_
_entity_poly.entity_id
_entity_poly.type
_entity_poly.pdbx_seq_one_letter_code
_entity_poly.pdbx_strand_id
1 'polypeptide(L)'
;MTLKLKNREPGRNEPCPCKSGLKYKHCHGDLLKREVCNRVANETMVQLILQEKRKKGIPIELICPDCNQEADITRNCEFCNRTGVVTKKQVKEKYDKLTKED
;
A
#
# COMPACT_ATOMS: atom_id res chain seq x y z
N MET A 1 -35.41 -8.87 -19.95
CA MET A 1 -34.41 -9.95 -19.78
C MET A 1 -33.04 -9.31 -19.66
N THR A 2 -32.45 -9.29 -18.47
CA THR A 2 -31.10 -8.72 -18.26
C THR A 2 -30.06 -9.76 -18.68
N LEU A 3 -29.47 -9.55 -19.86
CA LEU A 3 -28.37 -10.38 -20.35
C LEU A 3 -27.13 -10.13 -19.48
N LYS A 4 -26.87 -11.01 -18.51
CA LYS A 4 -25.56 -11.11 -17.87
C LYS A 4 -24.56 -11.59 -18.92
N LEU A 5 -23.80 -10.69 -19.51
CA LEU A 5 -22.62 -11.01 -20.30
C LEU A 5 -21.62 -11.71 -19.36
N LYS A 6 -21.67 -13.04 -19.31
CA LYS A 6 -20.58 -13.84 -18.75
C LYS A 6 -19.40 -13.62 -19.67
N ASN A 7 -18.47 -12.76 -19.26
CA ASN A 7 -17.17 -12.66 -19.91
C ASN A 7 -16.55 -14.06 -19.84
N ARG A 8 -16.50 -14.77 -20.97
CA ARG A 8 -16.04 -16.16 -21.03
C ARG A 8 -14.59 -16.17 -20.60
N GLU A 9 -14.26 -16.97 -19.58
CA GLU A 9 -12.86 -17.15 -19.21
C GLU A 9 -12.11 -17.77 -20.40
N PRO A 10 -10.96 -17.18 -20.82
CA PRO A 10 -10.21 -17.69 -21.95
C PRO A 10 -9.69 -19.09 -21.64
N GLY A 11 -9.79 -19.99 -22.62
CA GLY A 11 -9.19 -21.29 -22.58
C GLY A 11 -7.67 -21.20 -22.43
N ARG A 12 -7.07 -22.23 -21.80
CA ARG A 12 -5.65 -22.25 -21.42
C ARG A 12 -4.68 -21.95 -22.58
N ASN A 13 -5.01 -22.38 -23.80
CA ASN A 13 -4.17 -22.18 -24.99
C ASN A 13 -4.58 -20.99 -25.86
N GLU A 14 -5.69 -20.32 -25.56
CA GLU A 14 -6.16 -19.14 -26.29
C GLU A 14 -5.23 -17.94 -26.04
N PRO A 15 -5.17 -16.96 -26.95
CA PRO A 15 -4.45 -15.73 -26.72
C PRO A 15 -4.95 -15.03 -25.45
N CYS A 16 -4.03 -14.51 -24.64
CA CYS A 16 -4.38 -13.85 -23.40
C CYS A 16 -5.11 -12.51 -23.67
N PRO A 17 -6.23 -12.22 -22.98
CA PRO A 17 -7.04 -11.02 -23.24
C PRO A 17 -6.31 -9.70 -22.94
N CYS A 18 -5.19 -9.73 -22.22
CA CYS A 18 -4.35 -8.55 -21.98
C CYS A 18 -3.53 -8.10 -23.22
N LYS A 19 -3.66 -8.79 -24.36
CA LYS A 19 -2.97 -8.48 -25.63
C LYS A 19 -1.43 -8.50 -25.54
N SER A 20 -0.87 -9.33 -24.66
CA SER A 20 0.58 -9.54 -24.55
C SER A 20 1.20 -10.32 -25.71
N GLY A 21 0.38 -10.89 -26.60
CA GLY A 21 0.83 -11.83 -27.64
C GLY A 21 1.10 -13.26 -27.13
N LEU A 22 0.95 -13.52 -25.82
CA LEU A 22 1.17 -14.82 -25.21
C LEU A 22 -0.14 -15.63 -25.09
N LYS A 23 -0.03 -16.97 -25.07
CA LYS A 23 -1.14 -17.85 -24.66
C LYS A 23 -1.50 -17.61 -23.19
N TYR A 24 -2.77 -17.78 -22.83
CA TYR A 24 -3.27 -17.52 -21.47
C TYR A 24 -2.42 -18.22 -20.39
N LYS A 25 -2.07 -19.49 -20.58
CA LYS A 25 -1.23 -20.28 -19.66
C LYS A 25 0.19 -19.77 -19.40
N HIS A 26 0.71 -18.92 -20.27
CA HIS A 26 2.05 -18.33 -20.13
C HIS A 26 1.99 -16.86 -19.68
N CYS A 27 0.79 -16.36 -19.40
CA CYS A 27 0.51 -15.00 -18.98
C CYS A 27 -0.35 -15.03 -17.69
N HIS A 28 -1.59 -14.54 -17.72
CA HIS A 28 -2.47 -14.49 -16.55
C HIS A 28 -2.95 -15.86 -16.04
N GLY A 29 -2.84 -16.90 -16.86
CA GLY A 29 -3.10 -18.30 -16.49
C GLY A 29 -1.90 -19.03 -15.90
N ASP A 30 -0.74 -18.38 -15.81
CA ASP A 30 0.46 -18.93 -15.16
C ASP A 30 0.35 -18.72 -13.64
N LEU A 31 0.41 -19.81 -12.87
CA LEU A 31 0.22 -19.77 -11.42
C LEU A 31 1.35 -19.03 -10.70
N LEU A 32 2.60 -19.21 -11.13
CA LEU A 32 3.75 -18.57 -10.51
C LEU A 32 3.71 -17.06 -10.75
N LYS A 33 3.43 -16.65 -11.98
CA LYS A 33 3.30 -15.21 -12.32
C LYS A 33 2.14 -14.58 -11.56
N ARG A 34 1.00 -15.27 -11.47
CA ARG A 34 -0.16 -14.81 -10.71
C ARG A 34 0.19 -14.58 -9.24
N GLU A 35 0.89 -15.52 -8.61
CA GLU A 35 1.28 -15.40 -7.21
C GLU A 35 2.21 -14.21 -6.97
N VAL A 36 3.22 -14.03 -7.85
CA VAL A 36 4.12 -12.88 -7.78
C VAL A 36 3.36 -11.56 -7.96
N CYS A 37 2.46 -11.48 -8.95
CA CYS A 37 1.62 -10.30 -9.15
C CYS A 37 0.70 -10.03 -7.96
N ASN A 38 0.10 -11.06 -7.36
CA ASN A 38 -0.75 -10.92 -6.18
C ASN A 38 0.03 -10.33 -5.00
N ARG A 39 1.24 -10.84 -4.74
CA ARG A 39 2.11 -10.31 -3.68
C ARG A 39 2.41 -8.83 -3.91
N VAL A 40 2.89 -8.47 -5.10
CA VAL A 40 3.23 -7.07 -5.44
C VAL A 40 2.00 -6.17 -5.39
N ALA A 41 0.85 -6.63 -5.87
CA ALA A 41 -0.40 -5.89 -5.81
C ALA A 41 -0.82 -5.64 -4.36
N ASN A 42 -0.74 -6.65 -3.49
CA ASN A 42 -1.06 -6.52 -2.08
C ASN A 42 -0.11 -5.55 -1.36
N GLU A 43 1.21 -5.68 -1.56
CA GLU A 43 2.21 -4.76 -1.01
C GLU A 43 1.95 -3.32 -1.43
N THR A 44 1.71 -3.10 -2.73
CA THR A 44 1.40 -1.78 -3.27
C THR A 44 0.09 -1.23 -2.69
N MET A 45 -0.94 -2.07 -2.60
CA MET A 45 -2.23 -1.69 -2.04
C MET A 45 -2.10 -1.29 -0.57
N VAL A 46 -1.31 -2.01 0.23
CA VAL A 46 -0.99 -1.62 1.60
C VAL A 46 -0.38 -0.22 1.63
N GLN A 47 0.62 0.07 0.79
CA GLN A 47 1.21 1.42 0.72
C GLN A 47 0.19 2.50 0.37
N LEU A 48 -0.69 2.25 -0.61
CA LEU A 48 -1.75 3.17 -1.00
C LEU A 48 -2.76 3.39 0.15
N ILE A 49 -3.15 2.33 0.85
CA ILE A 49 -4.03 2.42 2.03
C ILE A 49 -3.38 3.28 3.12
N LEU A 50 -2.08 3.10 3.39
CA LEU A 50 -1.36 3.91 4.38
C LEU A 50 -1.32 5.39 3.97
N GLN A 51 -1.16 5.69 2.68
CA GLN A 51 -1.24 7.06 2.17
C GLN A 51 -2.64 7.66 2.38
N GLU A 52 -3.70 6.90 2.09
CA GLU A 52 -5.08 7.34 2.32
C GLU A 52 -5.39 7.54 3.81
N LYS A 53 -4.92 6.66 4.68
CA LYS A 53 -5.01 6.83 6.14
C LYS A 53 -4.33 8.14 6.58
N ARG A 54 -3.15 8.46 6.05
CA ARG A 54 -2.46 9.74 6.32
C ARG A 54 -3.25 10.95 5.87
N LYS A 55 -3.83 10.92 4.66
CA LYS A 55 -4.67 12.03 4.14
C LYS A 55 -5.88 12.29 5.04
N LYS A 56 -6.47 11.22 5.58
CA LYS A 56 -7.63 11.27 6.47
C LYS A 56 -7.28 11.47 7.95
N GLY A 57 -5.99 11.56 8.30
CA GLY A 57 -5.54 11.67 9.69
C GLY A 57 -5.86 10.43 10.55
N ILE A 58 -6.04 9.26 9.92
CA ILE A 58 -6.29 8.00 10.62
C ILE A 58 -4.95 7.49 11.15
N PRO A 59 -4.82 7.23 12.47
CA PRO A 59 -3.59 6.68 13.05
C PRO A 59 -3.31 5.29 12.48
N ILE A 60 -2.03 5.00 12.28
CA ILE A 60 -1.55 3.68 11.84
C ILE A 60 -0.83 3.08 13.03
N GLU A 61 -1.36 1.98 13.56
CA GLU A 61 -0.66 1.17 14.56
C GLU A 61 0.61 0.60 13.91
N LEU A 62 1.76 1.16 14.27
CA LEU A 62 3.07 0.67 13.88
C LEU A 62 3.64 -0.04 15.10
N ILE A 63 3.74 -1.37 15.04
CA ILE A 63 4.53 -2.12 16.01
C ILE A 63 5.98 -2.03 15.55
N CYS A 64 6.86 -1.54 16.41
CA CYS A 64 8.29 -1.47 16.10
C CYS A 64 8.87 -2.91 16.01
N PRO A 65 9.46 -3.32 14.87
CA PRO A 65 9.94 -4.71 14.69
C PRO A 65 11.13 -5.07 15.57
N ASP A 66 11.84 -4.08 16.12
CA ASP A 66 13.03 -4.30 16.96
C ASP A 66 12.69 -4.37 18.47
N CYS A 67 11.60 -3.73 18.92
CA CYS A 67 11.23 -3.71 20.35
C CYS A 67 9.79 -4.16 20.66
N ASN A 68 8.98 -4.51 19.66
CA ASN A 68 7.59 -4.97 19.79
C ASN A 68 6.69 -4.05 20.63
N GLN A 69 7.00 -2.75 20.67
CA GLN A 69 6.22 -1.73 21.37
C GLN A 69 5.42 -0.86 20.39
N GLU A 70 4.30 -0.31 20.87
CA GLU A 70 3.43 0.61 20.12
C GLU A 70 4.20 1.88 19.76
N ALA A 71 4.35 2.18 18.46
CA ALA A 71 4.93 3.43 18.00
C ALA A 71 3.82 4.44 17.69
N ASP A 72 3.85 5.58 18.39
CA ASP A 72 2.92 6.68 18.16
C ASP A 72 3.19 7.40 16.81
N ILE A 73 2.19 8.14 16.34
CA ILE A 73 1.99 8.76 15.01
C ILE A 73 3.17 9.63 14.55
N THR A 74 4.09 10.00 15.44
CA THR A 74 5.28 10.81 15.16
C THR A 74 6.51 10.03 14.73
N ARG A 75 6.47 8.69 14.74
CA ARG A 75 7.46 7.83 14.06
C ARG A 75 8.91 8.19 14.44
N ASN A 76 9.11 8.62 15.69
CA ASN A 76 10.40 8.56 16.37
C ASN A 76 10.26 7.46 17.41
N CYS A 77 10.95 6.33 17.20
CA CYS A 77 11.23 5.44 18.32
C CYS A 77 12.26 6.14 19.21
N GLU A 78 11.87 6.50 20.43
CA GLU A 78 12.74 7.17 21.42
C GLU A 78 14.00 6.34 21.77
N PHE A 79 14.03 5.07 21.38
CA PHE A 79 15.12 4.14 21.63
C PHE A 79 16.05 3.88 20.43
N CYS A 80 15.62 4.07 19.17
CA CYS A 80 16.44 3.66 18.01
C CYS A 80 16.65 4.70 16.89
N ASN A 81 16.22 5.95 17.08
CA ASN A 81 16.61 7.08 16.21
C ASN A 81 16.38 6.88 14.68
N ARG A 82 15.33 6.14 14.29
CA ARG A 82 14.87 6.08 12.89
C ARG A 82 13.55 6.82 12.73
N THR A 83 13.50 7.67 11.71
CA THR A 83 12.49 8.71 11.51
C THR A 83 11.22 8.23 10.85
N GLY A 84 10.15 8.97 11.12
CA GLY A 84 9.15 9.19 10.12
C GLY A 84 8.10 10.25 10.43
N VAL A 85 7.12 10.20 9.55
CA VAL A 85 6.21 11.24 9.13
C VAL A 85 5.34 11.80 10.26
N VAL A 86 5.67 13.02 10.67
CA VAL A 86 4.80 13.98 11.37
C VAL A 86 3.64 14.45 10.48
N THR A 87 2.46 14.67 11.07
CA THR A 87 1.30 15.23 10.35
C THR A 87 1.47 16.73 10.06
N LYS A 88 0.84 17.25 8.98
CA LYS A 88 0.93 18.69 8.61
C LYS A 88 0.53 19.64 9.75
N LYS A 89 -0.44 19.25 10.58
CA LYS A 89 -0.90 20.05 11.73
C LYS A 89 0.18 20.13 12.81
N GLN A 90 0.84 19.01 13.12
CA GLN A 90 1.93 18.94 14.09
C GLN A 90 3.19 19.68 13.63
N VAL A 91 3.48 19.71 12.31
CA VAL A 91 4.57 20.53 11.76
C VAL A 91 4.26 22.02 11.93
N LYS A 92 3.03 22.44 11.64
CA LYS A 92 2.62 23.84 11.77
C LYS A 92 2.61 24.30 13.23
N GLU A 93 2.02 23.53 14.14
CA GLU A 93 2.01 23.84 15.57
C GLU A 93 3.42 23.85 16.19
N LYS A 94 4.37 23.07 15.67
CA LYS A 94 5.77 23.12 16.10
C LYS A 94 6.51 24.34 15.56
N TYR A 95 6.29 24.71 14.29
CA TYR A 95 6.88 25.91 13.69
C TYR A 95 6.37 27.19 14.37
N ASP A 96 5.05 27.28 14.59
CA ASP A 96 4.41 28.41 15.26
C ASP A 96 4.82 28.57 16.74
N LYS A 97 5.36 27.51 17.37
CA LYS A 97 5.93 27.56 18.73
C LYS A 97 7.40 28.00 18.73
N LEU A 98 8.17 27.64 17.70
CA LEU A 98 9.58 27.99 17.56
C LEU A 98 9.81 29.44 17.13
N THR A 99 8.86 30.05 16.41
CA THR A 99 8.97 31.45 15.93
C THR A 99 8.37 32.48 16.89
N LYS A 100 8.13 32.13 18.16
CA LYS A 100 7.59 33.02 19.20
C LYS A 100 8.56 33.29 20.35
N GLU A 101 9.81 32.83 20.21
CA GLU A 101 10.91 33.20 21.09
C GLU A 101 11.94 33.98 20.28
N ASP A 102 11.57 35.20 19.88
CA ASP A 102 12.43 36.36 19.58
C ASP A 102 11.59 37.64 19.72
#